data_AF-A0AAV4T6E7-F1
#
_entry.id   AF-A0AAV4T6E7-F1
#
_cell.length_a   1.000
_cell.length_b   1.000
_cell.length_c   1.000
_cell.angle_alpha   90.00
_cell.angle_beta   90.00
_cell.angle_gamma   90.00
#
_symmetry.space_group_name_H-M   'P 1'
#
loop_
_entity.id
_entity.type
_entity.pdbx_description
1 polymer ?
#
loop_
_entity_poly.entity_id
_entity_poly.type
_entity_poly.pdbx_seq_one_letter_code
_entity_poly.pdbx_strand_id
1 'polypeptide(L)'
;MNSETSLRLLLLSSSCPNIQFLSKSTHKTVKKVIYTYENSSLDDILSFIIAELGGRKVQSIAFVLHGNGKEIYLTGVGDMVLSVDTLQHENIRDFFPLSVLYFFNTKLKIKQELIF
;
A
#
# COMPACT_ATOMS: atom_id res chain seq x y z
N MET A 1 -11.09 -19.21 23.46
CA MET A 1 -10.82 -17.77 23.26
C MET A 1 -10.37 -17.59 21.83
N ASN A 2 -11.23 -17.02 20.98
CA ASN A 2 -10.94 -16.80 19.57
C ASN A 2 -9.97 -15.63 19.45
N SER A 3 -8.68 -15.89 19.30
CA SER A 3 -7.76 -14.88 18.78
C SER A 3 -8.04 -14.76 17.29
N GLU A 4 -9.03 -13.95 16.92
CA GLU A 4 -9.12 -13.42 15.57
C GLU A 4 -7.81 -12.67 15.31
N THR A 5 -6.83 -13.37 14.73
CA THR A 5 -5.55 -12.80 14.36
C THR A 5 -5.85 -11.65 13.42
N SER A 6 -5.60 -10.44 13.89
CA SER A 6 -5.86 -9.17 13.20
C SER A 6 -4.90 -9.10 12.02
N LEU A 7 -5.29 -9.75 10.91
CA LEU A 7 -4.47 -9.89 9.72
C LEU A 7 -4.30 -8.50 9.10
N ARG A 8 -3.07 -8.10 8.79
CA ARG A 8 -2.77 -6.79 8.18
C ARG A 8 -2.06 -7.02 6.87
N LEU A 9 -2.33 -6.18 5.88
CA LEU A 9 -1.72 -6.24 4.57
C LEU A 9 -0.86 -5.01 4.32
N LEU A 10 0.33 -5.23 3.76
CA LEU A 10 1.22 -4.21 3.25
C LEU A 10 1.45 -4.44 1.76
N LEU A 11 1.03 -3.49 0.94
CA LEU A 11 1.28 -3.46 -0.50
C LEU A 11 2.52 -2.63 -0.78
N LEU A 12 3.47 -3.21 -1.51
CA LEU A 12 4.77 -2.61 -1.78
C LEU A 12 4.98 -2.55 -3.30
N SER A 13 5.04 -1.35 -3.85
CA SER A 13 5.38 -1.14 -5.25
C SER A 13 6.89 -1.25 -5.49
N SER A 14 7.32 -1.98 -6.52
CA SER A 14 8.75 -2.10 -6.92
C SER A 14 9.43 -0.77 -7.23
N SER A 15 8.65 0.26 -7.58
CA SER A 15 9.13 1.63 -7.83
C SER A 15 9.54 2.38 -6.57
N CYS A 16 9.18 1.86 -5.38
CA CYS A 16 9.56 2.48 -4.11
C CYS A 16 11.06 2.22 -3.83
N PRO A 17 11.86 3.28 -3.59
CA PRO A 17 13.23 3.12 -3.16
C PRO A 17 13.32 2.30 -1.87
N ASN A 18 14.38 1.50 -1.72
CA ASN A 18 14.64 0.72 -0.50
C ASN A 18 13.56 -0.31 -0.12
N ILE A 19 12.73 -0.75 -1.07
CA ILE A 19 11.70 -1.77 -0.86
C ILE A 19 12.22 -3.05 -0.17
N GLN A 20 13.46 -3.44 -0.45
CA GLN A 20 14.10 -4.61 0.17
C GLN A 20 14.26 -4.46 1.68
N PHE A 21 14.55 -3.24 2.15
CA PHE A 21 14.67 -2.95 3.57
C PHE A 21 13.30 -2.93 4.25
N LEU A 22 12.32 -2.27 3.62
CA LEU A 22 10.94 -2.20 4.12
C LEU A 22 10.30 -3.59 4.24
N SER A 23 10.50 -4.45 3.24
CA SER A 23 10.02 -5.83 3.29
C SER A 23 10.63 -6.60 4.46
N LYS A 24 11.92 -6.37 4.77
CA LYS A 24 12.63 -7.06 5.86
C LYS A 24 12.28 -6.51 7.24
N SER A 25 11.97 -5.23 7.37
CA SER A 25 11.63 -4.58 8.63
C SER A 25 10.15 -4.72 9.03
N THR A 26 9.32 -5.20 8.10
CA THR A 26 7.89 -5.42 8.36
C THR A 26 7.69 -6.53 9.39
N HIS A 27 6.81 -6.29 10.37
CA HIS A 27 6.49 -7.26 11.42
C HIS A 27 5.95 -8.58 10.82
N LYS A 28 6.32 -9.73 11.42
CA LYS A 28 6.03 -11.08 10.87
C LYS A 28 4.53 -11.38 10.71
N THR A 29 3.66 -10.70 11.45
CA THR A 29 2.20 -10.87 11.37
C THR A 29 1.55 -10.08 10.23
N VAL A 30 2.30 -9.21 9.56
CA VAL A 30 1.83 -8.43 8.42
C VAL A 30 2.13 -9.20 7.14
N LYS A 31 1.08 -9.44 6.36
CA LYS A 31 1.19 -10.03 5.03
C LYS A 31 1.67 -8.98 4.05
N LYS A 32 2.55 -9.39 3.14
CA LYS A 32 3.20 -8.48 2.19
C LYS A 32 2.89 -8.95 0.78
N VAL A 33 2.49 -8.01 -0.06
CA VAL A 33 2.37 -8.22 -1.49
C VAL A 33 3.30 -7.22 -2.17
N ILE A 34 4.32 -7.74 -2.84
CA ILE A 34 5.24 -6.95 -3.65
C ILE A 34 4.85 -7.15 -5.10
N TYR A 35 4.63 -6.05 -5.83
CA TYR A 35 4.28 -6.10 -7.24
C TYR A 35 5.20 -5.20 -8.07
N THR A 36 5.28 -5.49 -9.37
CA THR A 36 6.13 -4.75 -10.30
C THR A 36 5.32 -3.60 -10.91
N TYR A 37 5.63 -2.37 -10.52
CA TYR A 37 4.85 -1.18 -10.90
C TYR A 37 4.57 -1.08 -12.41
N GLU A 38 5.60 -1.28 -13.24
CA GLU A 38 5.50 -1.11 -14.70
C GLU A 38 4.70 -2.21 -15.41
N ASN A 39 4.51 -3.37 -14.75
CA ASN A 39 4.05 -4.59 -15.41
C ASN A 39 2.79 -5.20 -14.77
N SER A 40 2.33 -4.69 -13.63
CA SER A 40 1.19 -5.27 -12.91
C SER A 40 -0.02 -4.36 -13.03
N SER A 41 -1.07 -4.80 -13.72
CA SER A 41 -2.37 -4.13 -13.71
C SER A 41 -3.04 -4.18 -12.32
N LEU A 42 -4.15 -3.46 -12.15
CA LEU A 42 -4.93 -3.57 -10.91
C LEU A 42 -5.41 -5.00 -10.66
N ASP A 43 -5.86 -5.71 -11.70
CA ASP A 43 -6.33 -7.08 -11.59
C ASP A 43 -5.21 -8.05 -11.19
N ASP A 44 -3.99 -7.81 -11.65
CA ASP A 44 -2.80 -8.58 -11.21
C ASP A 44 -2.54 -8.36 -9.72
N ILE A 45 -2.58 -7.10 -9.27
CA ILE A 45 -2.38 -6.73 -7.86
C ILE A 45 -3.45 -7.40 -6.98
N LEU A 46 -4.73 -7.34 -7.38
CA LEU A 46 -5.83 -7.99 -6.68
C LEU A 46 -5.63 -9.51 -6.64
N SER A 47 -5.18 -10.12 -7.73
CA SER A 47 -4.88 -11.55 -7.79
C SER A 47 -3.76 -11.94 -6.83
N PHE A 48 -2.69 -11.13 -6.71
CA PHE A 48 -1.62 -11.35 -5.75
C PHE A 48 -2.10 -11.24 -4.30
N ILE A 49 -3.00 -10.29 -4.02
CA ILE A 49 -3.62 -10.14 -2.69
C ILE A 49 -4.46 -11.37 -2.35
N ILE A 50 -5.29 -11.83 -3.28
CA ILE A 50 -6.13 -13.02 -3.08
C ILE A 50 -5.26 -14.25 -2.83
N ALA A 51 -4.19 -14.43 -3.61
CA ALA A 51 -3.25 -15.53 -3.44
C ALA A 51 -2.56 -15.52 -2.06
N GLU A 52 -2.12 -14.35 -1.57
CA GLU A 52 -1.44 -14.22 -0.28
C GLU A 52 -2.40 -14.38 0.92
N LEU A 53 -3.62 -13.88 0.80
CA LEU A 53 -4.60 -13.88 1.89
C LEU A 53 -5.44 -15.16 1.95
N GLY A 54 -5.59 -15.86 0.83
CA GLY A 54 -6.47 -17.03 0.71
C GLY A 54 -7.94 -16.68 0.95
N GLY A 55 -8.39 -15.52 0.46
CA GLY A 55 -9.77 -15.03 0.63
C GLY A 55 -10.11 -14.51 2.03
N ARG A 56 -9.15 -14.45 2.96
CA ARG A 56 -9.35 -13.89 4.30
C ARG A 56 -9.43 -12.37 4.27
N LYS A 57 -10.33 -11.80 5.07
CA LYS A 57 -10.40 -10.37 5.33
C LYS A 57 -9.21 -9.91 6.18
N VAL A 58 -8.81 -8.66 6.00
CA VAL A 58 -7.76 -8.00 6.77
C VAL A 58 -8.36 -6.89 7.62
N GLN A 59 -7.77 -6.65 8.78
CA GLN A 59 -8.10 -5.54 9.66
C GLN A 59 -7.70 -4.20 9.05
N SER A 60 -6.56 -4.16 8.34
CA SER A 60 -6.02 -2.94 7.76
C SER A 60 -5.17 -3.22 6.52
N ILE A 61 -5.15 -2.26 5.60
CA ILE A 61 -4.30 -2.26 4.42
C ILE A 61 -3.43 -1.00 4.47
N ALA A 62 -2.13 -1.17 4.25
CA ALA A 62 -1.18 -0.09 4.06
C ALA A 62 -0.53 -0.21 2.69
N PHE A 63 -0.21 0.93 2.09
CA PHE A 63 0.40 1.02 0.77
C PHE A 63 1.71 1.78 0.87
N VAL A 64 2.76 1.25 0.23
CA VAL A 64 4.03 1.93 0.02
C VAL A 64 4.20 2.09 -1.48
N LEU A 65 3.92 3.31 -1.94
CA LEU A 65 3.84 3.69 -3.34
C LEU A 65 4.77 4.88 -3.59
N HIS A 66 5.07 5.15 -4.85
CA HIS A 66 5.59 6.46 -5.25
C HIS A 66 4.44 7.38 -5.63
N GLY A 67 4.72 8.67 -5.55
CA GLY A 67 3.77 9.72 -5.86
C GLY A 67 4.51 11.04 -6.00
N ASN A 68 3.76 12.07 -6.36
CA ASN A 68 4.20 13.45 -6.28
C ASN A 68 3.30 14.21 -5.28
N GLY A 69 3.46 15.53 -5.17
CA GLY A 69 2.66 16.33 -4.22
C GLY A 69 1.15 16.39 -4.52
N LYS A 70 0.68 15.81 -5.63
CA LYS A 70 -0.71 15.86 -6.12
C LYS A 70 -1.31 14.46 -6.37
N GLU A 71 -0.47 13.49 -6.68
CA GLU A 71 -0.86 12.21 -7.26
C GLU A 71 -0.11 11.05 -6.60
N ILE A 72 -0.81 9.93 -6.45
CA ILE A 72 -0.25 8.67 -6.00
C ILE A 72 -0.41 7.66 -7.13
N TYR A 73 0.69 7.03 -7.50
CA TYR A 73 0.72 6.10 -8.63
C TYR A 73 0.60 4.67 -8.12
N LEU A 74 -0.51 4.00 -8.47
CA LEU A 74 -0.74 2.63 -8.05
C LEU A 74 -0.07 1.65 -9.02
N THR A 75 -0.24 1.83 -10.32
CA THR A 75 0.43 1.04 -11.36
C THR A 75 0.74 1.88 -12.59
N GLY A 76 1.81 1.54 -13.31
CA GLY A 76 2.15 2.12 -14.61
C GLY A 76 1.31 1.52 -15.75
N VAL A 77 0.64 0.39 -15.50
CA VAL A 77 -0.26 -0.24 -16.46
C VAL A 77 -1.66 0.36 -16.32
N GLY A 78 -2.15 0.98 -17.39
CA GLY A 78 -3.51 1.55 -17.44
C GLY A 78 -3.66 2.88 -16.70
N ASP A 79 -2.56 3.59 -16.42
CA ASP A 79 -2.54 4.94 -15.82
C ASP A 79 -3.39 5.08 -14.55
N MET A 80 -3.32 4.07 -13.67
CA MET A 80 -4.10 4.08 -12.42
C MET A 80 -3.46 5.01 -11.39
N VAL A 81 -3.97 6.23 -11.36
CA VAL A 81 -3.57 7.32 -10.46
C VAL A 81 -4.66 7.59 -9.44
N LEU A 82 -4.29 7.62 -8.16
CA LEU A 82 -5.14 8.17 -7.10
C LEU A 82 -4.77 9.64 -6.92
N SER A 83 -5.61 10.54 -7.41
CA SER A 83 -5.47 11.97 -7.15
C SER A 83 -6.20 12.36 -5.86
N VAL A 84 -5.95 13.58 -5.37
CA VAL A 84 -6.73 14.16 -4.27
C VAL A 84 -8.24 14.15 -4.59
N ASP A 85 -8.60 14.43 -5.85
CA ASP A 85 -9.99 14.41 -6.30
C ASP A 85 -10.58 12.99 -6.27
N THR A 86 -9.78 11.98 -6.66
CA THR A 86 -10.16 10.57 -6.56
C THR A 86 -10.47 10.17 -5.11
N LEU A 87 -9.67 10.63 -4.16
CA LEU A 87 -9.86 10.33 -2.73
C LEU A 87 -11.07 11.05 -2.10
N GLN A 88 -11.61 12.09 -2.75
CA GLN A 88 -12.81 12.78 -2.30
C GLN A 88 -14.11 12.04 -2.69
N HIS A 89 -14.06 11.08 -3.60
CA HIS A 89 -15.21 10.23 -3.92
C HIS A 89 -15.59 9.36 -2.73
N GLU A 90 -16.86 9.42 -2.32
CA GLU A 90 -17.37 8.76 -1.11
C GLU A 90 -17.03 7.27 -1.06
N ASN A 91 -17.22 6.55 -2.16
CA ASN A 91 -16.92 5.12 -2.25
C ASN A 91 -15.44 4.78 -2.03
N ILE A 92 -14.54 5.69 -2.42
CA ILE A 92 -13.08 5.52 -2.26
C ILE A 92 -12.67 5.95 -0.86
N ARG A 93 -13.19 7.09 -0.39
CA ARG A 93 -13.00 7.58 0.98
C ARG A 93 -13.41 6.54 2.02
N ASP A 94 -14.52 5.85 1.79
CA ASP A 94 -15.06 4.83 2.69
C ASP A 94 -14.31 3.49 2.58
N PHE A 95 -13.65 3.23 1.43
CA PHE A 95 -12.74 2.09 1.26
C PHE A 95 -11.36 2.32 1.89
N PHE A 96 -10.92 3.58 1.97
CA PHE A 96 -9.72 4.01 2.69
C PHE A 96 -10.09 4.74 3.99
N PRO A 97 -10.77 4.10 4.97
CA PRO A 97 -11.11 4.76 6.22
C PRO A 97 -9.81 4.97 7.02
N LEU A 98 -9.21 6.15 6.87
CA LEU A 98 -8.03 6.60 7.62
C LEU A 98 -6.90 5.54 7.68
N SER A 99 -6.64 4.84 6.58
CA SER A 99 -5.37 4.14 6.41
C SER A 99 -4.28 5.20 6.38
N VAL A 100 -3.36 5.18 7.35
CA VAL A 100 -2.19 6.05 7.36
C VAL A 100 -1.41 5.81 6.07
N LEU A 101 -1.61 6.70 5.08
CA LEU A 101 -0.83 6.72 3.87
C LEU A 101 0.52 7.35 4.21
N TYR A 102 1.55 6.52 4.35
CA TYR A 102 2.92 7.02 4.46
C TYR A 102 3.42 7.42 3.08
N PHE A 103 3.41 8.72 2.82
CA PHE A 103 4.00 9.31 1.63
C PHE A 103 5.51 9.47 1.83
N PHE A 104 6.31 8.61 1.21
CA PHE A 104 7.76 8.83 1.14
C PHE A 104 8.07 9.81 0.01
N ASN A 105 8.07 11.11 0.33
CA ASN A 105 8.60 12.13 -0.58
C ASN A 105 10.13 12.05 -0.58
N THR A 106 10.75 11.52 -1.63
CA THR A 106 12.23 11.51 -1.76
C THR A 106 12.84 12.88 -2.09
N LYS A 107 12.09 13.98 -1.93
CA LYS A 107 12.62 15.36 -1.90
C LYS A 107 12.28 16.14 -0.62
N LEU A 108 12.14 15.48 0.53
CA LEU A 108 12.08 16.19 1.82
C LEU A 108 13.23 15.79 2.75
N LYS A 109 13.98 16.82 3.17
CA LYS A 109 14.96 16.75 4.27
C LYS A 109 14.28 16.13 5.49
N ILE A 110 14.84 15.01 5.93
CA ILE A 110 14.40 14.23 7.08
C ILE A 110 14.36 15.13 8.32
N LYS A 111 13.15 15.44 8.76
CA LYS A 111 12.80 15.71 10.16
C LYS A 111 11.34 15.34 10.33
N GLN A 112 11.07 14.10 10.75
CA GLN A 112 10.14 13.83 11.85
C GLN A 112 10.15 12.34 12.18
N GLU A 113 10.08 12.13 13.49
CA GLU A 113 10.26 10.88 14.22
C GLU A 113 9.15 9.87 13.90
N LEU A 114 9.54 8.62 13.67
CA LEU A 114 8.64 7.49 13.61
C LEU A 114 8.85 6.66 14.88
N ILE A 115 7.92 6.81 15.82
CA ILE A 115 7.70 5.85 16.91
C ILE A 115 6.84 4.72 16.32
N PHE A 116 7.31 3.49 16.54
CA PHE A 116 6.89 2.22 15.95
C PHE A 116 5.40 1.87 16.07
#